data_AF-A0A8H7W2A5-F1
#
_entry.id   AF-A0A8H7W2A5-F1
#
_cell.length_a   1.000
_cell.length_b   1.000
_cell.length_c   1.000
_cell.angle_alpha   90.00
_cell.angle_beta   90.00
_cell.angle_gamma   90.00
#
_symmetry.space_group_name_H-M   'P 1'
#
loop_
_entity.id
_entity.type
_entity.pdbx_description
1 polymer ?
#
loop_
_entity_poly.entity_id
_entity_poly.type
_entity_poly.pdbx_seq_one_letter_code
_entity_poly.pdbx_strand_id
1 'polypeptide(L)'
;MTSNYTPSYNPSTATLAPSLAPSNTPSYSTPPPPSTPTLPNTTSTSQNNSSNTTFPFPRHYSFPPFFTAQKNLTTHHAQLTKWSSLILSYCRHHKIFKLSLSEALESELFYNKAIGKRLSREDAREVVEFMRREGRAEW
;
A
#
# COMPACT_ATOMS: atom_id res chain seq x y z
N MET A 1 -7.85 -12.20 61.95
CA MET A 1 -8.11 -12.40 60.51
C MET A 1 -8.59 -13.83 60.34
N THR A 2 -9.91 -14.01 60.25
CA THR A 2 -10.65 -14.47 59.06
C THR A 2 -10.76 -15.99 58.97
N SER A 3 -11.94 -16.49 59.35
CA SER A 3 -12.52 -17.74 58.86
C SER A 3 -12.60 -17.71 57.32
N ASN A 4 -12.43 -18.87 56.67
CA ASN A 4 -13.47 -19.52 55.86
C ASN A 4 -12.94 -20.39 54.70
N TYR A 5 -13.56 -21.57 54.63
CA TYR A 5 -14.03 -22.29 53.43
C TYR A 5 -13.06 -22.91 52.41
N THR A 6 -13.12 -24.25 52.37
CA THR A 6 -13.00 -25.11 51.17
C THR A 6 -14.06 -24.77 50.13
N PRO A 7 -13.77 -24.90 48.83
CA PRO A 7 -14.19 -26.09 48.05
C PRO A 7 -13.10 -26.46 47.00
N SER A 8 -13.12 -27.50 46.17
CA SER A 8 -13.83 -28.76 46.01
C SER A 8 -13.19 -29.42 44.76
N TYR A 9 -13.51 -30.69 44.54
CA TYR A 9 -13.37 -31.44 43.28
C TYR A 9 -11.97 -31.87 42.79
N ASN A 10 -11.65 -33.11 43.14
CA ASN A 10 -10.97 -34.06 42.27
C ASN A 10 -11.94 -34.51 41.15
N PRO A 11 -11.48 -34.72 39.91
CA PRO A 11 -11.72 -36.05 39.35
C PRO A 11 -10.52 -36.60 38.57
N SER A 12 -10.12 -37.79 39.03
CA SER A 12 -9.56 -38.92 38.29
C SER A 12 -9.68 -38.87 36.77
N THR A 13 -8.58 -39.13 36.05
CA THR A 13 -8.61 -39.93 34.81
C THR A 13 -7.25 -40.60 34.52
N ALA A 14 -7.30 -41.93 34.59
CA ALA A 14 -6.62 -42.93 33.75
C ALA A 14 -5.17 -42.70 33.29
N THR A 15 -4.25 -43.43 33.94
CA THR A 15 -2.96 -43.85 33.35
C THR A 15 -3.14 -45.23 32.72
N LEU A 16 -3.13 -45.31 31.38
CA LEU A 16 -2.84 -46.53 30.62
C LEU A 16 -2.18 -46.16 29.28
N ALA A 17 -0.86 -46.35 29.21
CA ALA A 17 -0.12 -46.65 27.99
C ALA A 17 0.39 -48.10 28.14
N PRO A 18 0.97 -48.78 27.12
CA PRO A 18 1.12 -48.45 25.70
C PRO A 18 0.64 -49.59 24.77
N SER A 19 0.33 -49.32 23.50
CA SER A 19 0.23 -50.40 22.49
C SER A 19 0.68 -49.92 21.11
N LEU A 20 1.88 -50.39 20.76
CA LEU A 20 2.37 -50.84 19.45
C LEU A 20 1.60 -50.36 18.20
N ALA A 21 2.24 -49.47 17.44
CA ALA A 21 1.93 -49.23 16.04
C ALA A 21 2.38 -50.41 15.16
N PRO A 22 1.64 -50.66 14.06
CA PRO A 22 2.35 -50.69 12.78
C PRO A 22 1.69 -49.77 11.74
N SER A 23 2.56 -49.30 10.84
CA SER A 23 2.34 -48.44 9.70
C SER A 23 1.03 -48.65 8.93
N ASN A 24 0.36 -47.53 8.64
CA ASN A 24 -0.25 -47.27 7.34
C ASN A 24 -0.45 -45.77 7.18
N THR A 25 0.41 -45.14 6.38
CA THR A 25 0.33 -43.73 5.98
C THR A 25 -0.47 -43.59 4.68
N PRO A 26 -1.70 -43.06 4.71
CA PRO A 26 -2.23 -42.33 3.58
C PRO A 26 -1.79 -40.87 3.69
N SER A 27 -1.02 -40.42 2.71
CA SER A 27 -0.58 -39.03 2.54
C SER A 27 -1.81 -38.12 2.44
N TYR A 28 -2.06 -37.32 3.49
CA TYR A 28 -2.93 -36.15 3.41
C TYR A 28 -2.11 -34.92 3.73
N SER A 29 -1.86 -34.16 2.67
CA SER A 29 -1.13 -32.90 2.65
C SER A 29 -1.83 -31.88 3.54
N THR A 30 -1.15 -31.44 4.59
CA THR A 30 -1.57 -30.32 5.43
C THR A 30 -1.64 -29.04 4.58
N PRO A 31 -2.74 -28.27 4.57
CA PRO A 31 -2.72 -26.94 3.99
C PRO A 31 -1.85 -26.00 4.84
N PRO A 32 -0.96 -25.18 4.24
CA PRO A 32 -0.17 -24.21 4.98
C PRO A 32 -1.04 -23.09 5.56
N PRO A 33 -0.60 -22.42 6.65
CA PRO A 33 -1.30 -21.26 7.20
C PRO A 33 -1.37 -20.12 6.16
N PRO A 34 -2.40 -19.25 6.21
CA PRO A 34 -2.43 -18.07 5.36
C PRO A 34 -1.27 -17.15 5.73
N SER A 35 -0.37 -16.98 4.78
CA SER A 35 0.76 -16.07 4.82
C SER A 35 0.33 -14.69 5.28
N THR A 36 1.05 -14.17 6.28
CA THR A 36 1.30 -12.74 6.46
C THR A 36 1.36 -12.02 5.10
N PRO A 37 0.71 -10.85 4.91
CA PRO A 37 1.02 -9.99 3.79
C PRO A 37 2.42 -9.40 4.02
N THR A 38 3.44 -10.16 3.64
CA THR A 38 4.80 -9.68 3.49
C THR A 38 4.76 -8.67 2.35
N LEU A 39 4.99 -7.40 2.69
CA LEU A 39 5.23 -6.32 1.74
C LEU A 39 6.35 -6.76 0.78
N PRO A 40 6.13 -6.88 -0.54
CA PRO A 40 7.24 -6.92 -1.47
C PRO A 40 7.77 -5.50 -1.60
N ASN A 41 8.84 -5.23 -0.85
CA ASN A 41 9.75 -4.15 -1.14
C ASN A 41 10.52 -4.54 -2.42
N THR A 42 9.98 -4.21 -3.60
CA THR A 42 10.68 -4.31 -4.88
C THR A 42 10.75 -2.94 -5.54
N THR A 43 11.75 -2.18 -5.11
CA THR A 43 12.57 -1.37 -6.01
C THR A 43 12.95 -2.20 -7.22
N SER A 44 12.40 -1.89 -8.39
CA SER A 44 13.00 -2.20 -9.70
C SER A 44 12.33 -1.36 -10.79
N THR A 45 12.96 -0.22 -11.04
CA THR A 45 13.15 0.42 -12.34
C THR A 45 12.82 -0.49 -13.53
N SER A 46 11.88 -0.05 -14.36
CA SER A 46 11.89 -0.41 -15.78
C SER A 46 11.78 0.88 -16.56
N GLN A 47 12.96 1.45 -16.83
CA GLN A 47 13.16 2.37 -17.93
C GLN A 47 12.69 1.66 -19.20
N ASN A 48 11.53 2.04 -19.72
CA ASN A 48 11.25 1.82 -21.12
C ASN A 48 11.64 3.09 -21.87
N ASN A 49 12.82 3.02 -22.47
CA ASN A 49 13.32 3.95 -23.46
C ASN A 49 12.36 3.94 -24.66
N SER A 50 11.45 4.91 -24.70
CA SER A 50 10.66 5.21 -25.88
C SER A 50 10.92 6.66 -26.20
N SER A 51 11.65 6.89 -27.29
CA SER A 51 11.82 8.16 -27.99
C SER A 51 10.45 8.68 -28.44
N ASN A 52 9.71 9.23 -27.49
CA ASN A 52 8.47 9.97 -27.72
C ASN A 52 8.64 11.29 -26.98
N THR A 53 8.27 12.40 -27.59
CA THR A 53 8.34 13.75 -26.99
C THR A 53 7.38 13.90 -25.78
N THR A 54 6.69 12.83 -25.42
CA THR A 54 5.70 12.72 -24.35
C THR A 54 6.31 12.10 -23.09
N PHE A 55 6.01 12.70 -21.94
CA PHE A 55 6.43 12.21 -20.63
C PHE A 55 5.96 10.76 -20.37
N PRO A 56 6.85 9.83 -19.97
CA PRO A 56 6.48 8.45 -19.68
C PRO A 56 5.78 8.34 -18.33
N PHE A 57 4.45 8.24 -18.34
CA PHE A 57 3.67 8.03 -17.12
C PHE A 57 3.87 6.63 -16.54
N PRO A 58 3.96 6.48 -15.21
CA PRO A 58 4.12 5.18 -14.58
C PRO A 58 2.82 4.35 -14.65
N ARG A 59 2.93 3.02 -14.58
CA ARG A 59 1.76 2.13 -14.71
C ARG A 59 0.61 2.43 -13.73
N HIS A 60 0.93 2.88 -12.52
CA HIS A 60 -0.09 3.23 -11.52
C HIS A 60 -0.92 4.47 -11.89
N TYR A 61 -0.47 5.29 -12.84
CA TYR A 61 -1.27 6.38 -13.41
C TYR A 61 -2.42 5.88 -14.28
N SER A 62 -2.36 4.63 -14.78
CA SER A 62 -3.49 3.98 -15.47
C SER A 62 -4.46 3.29 -14.50
N PHE A 63 -4.20 3.34 -13.19
CA PHE A 63 -5.03 2.68 -12.18
C PHE A 63 -6.12 3.65 -11.70
N PRO A 64 -7.42 3.42 -11.98
CA PRO A 64 -8.48 4.36 -11.62
C PRO A 64 -8.53 4.74 -10.14
N PRO A 65 -8.31 3.81 -9.17
CA PRO A 65 -8.28 4.15 -7.74
C PRO A 65 -7.16 5.11 -7.35
N PHE A 66 -6.13 5.29 -8.20
CA PHE A 66 -5.04 6.23 -7.93
C PHE A 66 -5.49 7.70 -7.91
N PHE A 67 -6.59 8.02 -8.61
CA PHE A 67 -7.21 9.35 -8.64
C PHE A 67 -8.28 9.53 -7.57
N THR A 68 -8.51 8.52 -6.72
CA THR A 68 -9.51 8.57 -5.65
C THR A 68 -8.79 8.48 -4.32
N ALA A 69 -9.04 9.43 -3.41
CA ALA A 69 -8.50 9.39 -2.06
C ALA A 69 -8.86 8.07 -1.35
N GLN A 70 -7.85 7.35 -0.90
CA GLN A 70 -8.04 6.10 -0.18
C GLN A 70 -8.44 6.36 1.28
N LYS A 71 -9.50 5.70 1.76
CA LYS A 71 -9.96 5.79 3.16
C LYS A 71 -8.96 5.23 4.19
N ASN A 72 -8.08 4.33 3.78
CA ASN A 72 -7.05 3.76 4.64
C ASN A 72 -5.83 4.69 4.66
N LEU A 73 -5.43 5.16 5.85
CA LEU A 73 -4.32 6.12 6.01
C LEU A 73 -2.99 5.60 5.46
N THR A 74 -2.67 4.31 5.66
CA THR A 74 -1.43 3.72 5.14
C THR A 74 -1.40 3.72 3.61
N THR A 75 -2.50 3.30 2.99
CA THR A 75 -2.64 3.33 1.52
C THR A 75 -2.66 4.77 0.99
N HIS A 76 -3.30 5.69 1.72
CA HIS A 76 -3.35 7.10 1.40
C HIS A 76 -1.95 7.73 1.40
N HIS A 77 -1.16 7.47 2.44
CA HIS A 77 0.24 7.90 2.51
C HIS A 77 1.08 7.36 1.35
N ALA A 78 0.93 6.07 1.02
CA ALA A 78 1.60 5.47 -0.14
C ALA A 78 1.14 6.10 -1.47
N GLN A 79 -0.13 6.50 -1.57
CA GLN A 79 -0.67 7.23 -2.72
C GLN A 79 -0.04 8.63 -2.81
N LEU A 80 0.03 9.41 -1.73
CA LEU A 80 0.69 10.72 -1.68
C LEU A 80 2.18 10.63 -2.07
N THR A 81 2.88 9.60 -1.58
CA THR A 81 4.30 9.36 -1.91
C THR A 81 4.49 9.07 -3.41
N LYS A 82 3.58 8.31 -4.02
CA LYS A 82 3.61 8.05 -5.47
C LYS A 82 3.29 9.32 -6.26
N TRP A 83 2.31 10.10 -5.81
CA TRP A 83 1.97 11.39 -6.40
C TRP A 83 3.15 12.36 -6.35
N SER A 84 3.84 12.50 -5.22
CA SER A 84 5.01 13.39 -5.11
C SER A 84 6.12 13.00 -6.09
N SER A 85 6.42 11.69 -6.21
CA SER A 85 7.39 11.20 -7.17
C SER A 85 6.98 11.46 -8.62
N LEU A 86 5.69 11.34 -8.93
CA LEU A 86 5.15 11.60 -10.27
C LEU A 86 5.25 13.08 -10.63
N ILE A 87 4.86 13.98 -9.71
CA ILE A 87 4.96 15.43 -9.87
C ILE A 87 6.40 15.85 -10.14
N LEU A 88 7.36 15.39 -9.33
CA LEU A 88 8.77 15.76 -9.52
C LEU A 88 9.32 15.30 -10.87
N SER A 89 8.99 14.07 -11.27
CA SER A 89 9.39 13.54 -12.58
C SER A 89 8.79 14.38 -13.72
N TYR A 90 7.51 14.73 -13.61
CA TYR A 90 6.80 15.55 -14.59
C TYR A 90 7.37 16.97 -14.68
N CYS A 91 7.55 17.64 -13.54
CA CYS A 91 8.16 18.97 -13.46
C CYS A 91 9.57 18.98 -14.06
N ARG A 92 10.37 17.96 -13.78
CA ARG A 92 11.72 17.80 -14.35
C ARG A 92 11.71 17.66 -15.87
N HIS A 93 10.76 16.90 -16.43
CA HIS A 93 10.63 16.71 -17.87
C HIS A 93 10.21 18.01 -18.59
N HIS A 94 9.21 18.71 -18.04
CA HIS A 94 8.67 19.94 -18.62
C HIS A 94 9.46 21.20 -18.23
N LYS A 95 10.54 21.07 -17.45
CA LYS A 95 11.34 22.18 -16.89
C LYS A 95 10.48 23.21 -16.14
N ILE A 96 9.49 22.71 -15.40
CA ILE A 96 8.59 23.53 -14.59
C ILE A 96 9.22 23.73 -13.21
N PHE A 97 9.60 24.96 -12.90
CA PHE A 97 10.15 25.33 -11.59
C PHE A 97 9.09 25.90 -10.63
N LYS A 98 7.94 26.33 -11.16
CA LYS A 98 6.81 26.84 -10.40
C LYS A 98 5.55 26.13 -10.86
N LEU A 99 4.88 25.44 -9.94
CA LEU A 99 3.65 24.71 -10.22
C LEU A 99 2.47 25.49 -9.66
N SER A 100 1.58 25.99 -10.53
CA SER A 100 0.30 26.54 -10.11
C SER A 100 -0.73 25.42 -9.99
N LEU A 101 -1.40 25.30 -8.84
CA LEU A 101 -2.38 24.23 -8.61
C LEU A 101 -3.54 24.28 -9.62
N SER A 102 -3.95 25.49 -10.02
CA SER A 102 -5.01 25.67 -11.03
C SER A 102 -4.59 25.12 -12.40
N GLU A 103 -3.39 25.46 -12.87
CA GLU A 103 -2.89 24.96 -14.16
C GLU A 103 -2.58 23.46 -14.10
N ALA A 104 -2.06 22.98 -12.97
CA ALA A 104 -1.76 21.57 -12.78
C ALA A 104 -3.02 20.69 -12.87
N LEU A 105 -4.18 21.20 -12.40
CA LEU A 105 -5.47 20.50 -12.49
C LEU A 105 -5.99 20.35 -13.93
N GLU A 106 -5.61 21.27 -14.82
CA GLU A 106 -5.96 21.22 -16.25
C GLU A 106 -4.91 20.45 -17.08
N SER A 107 -3.72 20.28 -16.52
CA SER A 107 -2.62 19.54 -17.12
C SER A 107 -2.77 18.02 -17.00
N GLU A 108 -2.02 17.30 -17.84
CA GLU A 108 -1.88 15.84 -17.79
C GLU A 108 -1.26 15.36 -16.45
N LEU A 109 -0.75 16.28 -15.63
CA LEU A 109 -0.27 15.95 -14.30
C LEU A 109 -1.38 15.38 -13.40
N PHE A 110 -2.50 16.12 -13.25
CA PHE A 110 -3.62 15.70 -12.41
C PHE A 110 -4.84 15.21 -13.20
N TYR A 111 -4.87 15.40 -14.52
CA TYR A 111 -5.94 14.94 -15.38
C TYR A 111 -5.47 13.88 -16.39
N ASN A 112 -5.88 12.64 -16.15
CA ASN A 112 -5.67 11.55 -17.10
C ASN A 112 -6.82 11.48 -18.12
N LYS A 113 -6.56 12.00 -19.32
CA LYS A 113 -7.49 11.96 -20.46
C LYS A 113 -7.75 10.53 -20.97
N ALA A 114 -6.80 9.61 -20.81
CA ALA A 114 -6.93 8.24 -21.32
C ALA A 114 -7.97 7.42 -20.55
N ILE A 115 -8.11 7.66 -19.23
CA ILE A 115 -9.11 6.98 -18.38
C ILE A 115 -10.26 7.91 -17.97
N GLY A 116 -10.24 9.18 -18.38
CA GLY A 116 -11.24 10.19 -18.02
C GLY A 116 -11.34 10.40 -16.50
N LYS A 117 -10.21 10.44 -15.80
CA LYS A 117 -10.15 10.67 -14.35
C LYS A 117 -9.23 11.84 -14.03
N ARG A 118 -9.63 12.63 -13.05
CA ARG A 118 -8.86 13.77 -12.53
C ARG A 118 -8.80 13.72 -11.02
N LEU A 119 -7.71 14.24 -10.47
CA LEU A 119 -7.56 14.44 -9.03
C LEU A 119 -8.36 15.67 -8.59
N SER A 120 -8.99 15.61 -7.41
CA SER A 120 -9.69 16.76 -6.84
C SER A 120 -8.70 17.83 -6.41
N ARG A 121 -9.15 19.08 -6.32
CA ARG A 121 -8.30 20.19 -5.88
C ARG A 121 -7.84 19.99 -4.43
N GLU A 122 -8.70 19.44 -3.60
CA GLU A 122 -8.47 19.13 -2.19
C GLU A 122 -7.34 18.11 -2.05
N ASP A 123 -7.43 16.99 -2.76
CA ASP A 123 -6.39 15.95 -2.77
C ASP A 123 -5.06 16.49 -3.34
N ALA A 124 -5.12 17.31 -4.39
CA ALA A 124 -3.92 17.93 -4.96
C ALA A 124 -3.23 18.87 -3.96
N ARG A 125 -3.99 19.64 -3.15
CA ARG A 125 -3.42 20.43 -2.05
C ARG A 125 -2.75 19.54 -1.03
N GLU A 126 -3.35 18.40 -0.68
CA GLU A 126 -2.77 17.48 0.30
C GLU A 126 -1.43 16.91 -0.18
N VAL A 127 -1.34 16.55 -1.46
CA VAL A 127 -0.07 16.11 -2.07
C VAL A 127 0.99 17.21 -1.99
N VAL A 128 0.65 18.46 -2.33
CA VAL A 128 1.60 19.58 -2.28
C VAL A 128 2.05 19.85 -0.84
N GLU A 129 1.13 19.81 0.12
CA GLU A 129 1.44 19.96 1.54
C GLU A 129 2.31 18.81 2.07
N PHE A 130 2.10 17.59 1.57
CA PHE A 130 3.00 16.47 1.86
C PHE A 130 4.40 16.71 1.30
N MET A 131 4.52 17.20 0.05
CA MET A 131 5.81 17.56 -0.55
C MET A 131 6.51 18.69 0.20
N ARG A 132 5.75 19.67 0.70
CA ARG A 132 6.26 20.76 1.54
C ARG A 132 6.83 20.23 2.85
N ARG A 133 6.12 19.30 3.50
CA ARG A 133 6.58 18.63 4.72
C ARG A 133 7.84 17.79 4.50
N GLU A 134 7.98 17.12 3.35
CA GLU A 134 9.22 16.41 2.99
C GLU A 134 10.38 17.35 2.62
N GLY A 135 10.18 18.67 2.52
CA GLY A 135 11.19 19.62 2.07
C GLY A 135 11.50 19.53 0.56
N ARG A 136 10.60 18.91 -0.21
CA ARG A 136 10.74 18.70 -1.67
C ARG A 136 10.03 19.78 -2.48
N ALA A 137 9.23 20.61 -1.83
CA ALA A 137 8.55 21.75 -2.40
C ALA A 137 8.47 22.90 -1.38
N GLU A 138 8.44 24.12 -1.87
CA GLU A 138 8.08 25.32 -1.12
C GLU A 138 6.75 25.84 -1.71
N TRP A 139 5.80 26.20 -0.84
CA TRP A 139 4.47 26.69 -1.22
C TRP A 139 4.13 27.96 -0.45
#